data_AF-A0A259Q2C2-F1
#
_entry.id   AF-A0A259Q2C2-F1
#
_cell.length_a   1.000
_cell.length_b   1.000
_cell.length_c   1.000
_cell.angle_alpha   90.00
_cell.angle_beta   90.00
_cell.angle_gamma   90.00
#
_symmetry.space_group_name_H-M   'P 1'
#
loop_
_entity.id
_entity.type
_entity.pdbx_description
1 polymer ?
#
loop_
_entity_poly.entity_id
_entity_poly.type
_entity_poly.pdbx_seq_one_letter_code
_entity_poly.pdbx_strand_id
1 'polypeptide(L)'
;MNAAAEIRRNLRQIAISLKLPTAPDFLTGEQIAQVAKLKDAHTLSSSVERGVRTGDKRWIAYRTVIRKGAHRVPAADVAHWMAIAAGRLPMPPSAAAAAPAGAVHALESAWSGLRRVVRCEG
;
A
#
# COMPACT_ATOMS: atom_id res chain seq x y z
N MET A 1 4.65 -18.27 14.14
CA MET A 1 3.52 -17.30 14.14
C MET A 1 2.67 -17.54 12.90
N ASN A 2 1.34 -17.55 13.00
CA ASN A 2 0.44 -17.85 11.88
C ASN A 2 -0.07 -16.54 11.24
N ALA A 3 0.36 -16.24 10.01
CA ALA A 3 0.01 -15.00 9.32
C ALA A 3 -1.50 -14.79 9.16
N ALA A 4 -2.26 -15.86 8.94
CA ALA A 4 -3.72 -15.79 8.81
C ALA A 4 -4.41 -15.40 10.13
N ALA A 5 -3.80 -15.68 11.29
CA ALA A 5 -4.36 -15.26 12.59
C ALA A 5 -4.17 -13.75 12.81
N GLU A 6 -3.00 -13.21 12.46
CA GLU A 6 -2.72 -11.77 12.58
C GLU A 6 -3.56 -10.94 11.61
N ILE A 7 -3.73 -11.39 10.37
CA ILE A 7 -4.59 -10.72 9.39
C ILE A 7 -6.04 -10.67 9.90
N ARG A 8 -6.59 -11.80 10.39
CA ARG A 8 -7.96 -11.84 10.97
C ARG A 8 -8.12 -10.93 12.20
N ARG A 9 -7.08 -10.79 13.02
CA ARG A 9 -7.07 -9.86 14.16
C ARG A 9 -7.14 -8.41 13.68
N ASN A 10 -6.33 -8.04 12.69
CA ASN A 10 -6.29 -6.67 12.19
C ASN A 10 -7.51 -6.30 11.36
N LEU A 11 -8.14 -7.25 10.65
CA LEU A 11 -9.44 -7.04 10.02
C LEU A 11 -10.51 -6.63 11.05
N ARG A 12 -10.55 -7.31 12.21
CA ARG A 12 -11.43 -6.90 13.31
C ARG A 12 -11.10 -5.50 13.84
N GLN A 13 -9.82 -5.15 13.93
CA GLN A 13 -9.42 -3.79 14.34
C GLN A 13 -9.82 -2.72 13.31
N ILE A 14 -9.77 -3.03 12.02
CA ILE A 14 -10.26 -2.15 10.95
C ILE A 14 -11.77 -1.93 11.12
N ALA A 15 -12.55 -3.00 11.30
CA ALA A 15 -13.99 -2.91 11.52
C ALA A 15 -14.32 -2.01 12.73
N ILE A 16 -13.64 -2.21 13.86
CA ILE A 16 -13.80 -1.38 15.07
C ILE A 16 -13.45 0.09 14.78
N SER A 17 -12.34 0.34 14.09
CA SER A 17 -11.89 1.71 13.77
C SER A 17 -12.86 2.46 12.86
N LEU A 18 -13.54 1.73 11.97
CA LEU A 18 -14.55 2.25 11.05
C LEU A 18 -15.98 2.20 11.63
N LYS A 19 -16.16 1.69 12.85
CA LYS A 19 -17.47 1.47 13.50
C LYS A 19 -18.41 0.60 12.64
N LEU A 20 -17.85 -0.42 11.98
CA LEU A 20 -18.57 -1.37 11.14
C LEU A 20 -18.74 -2.71 11.88
N PRO A 21 -19.84 -3.46 11.63
CA PRO A 21 -20.04 -4.79 12.22
C PRO A 21 -18.98 -5.79 11.77
N THR A 22 -18.51 -5.67 10.53
CA THR A 22 -17.47 -6.51 9.92
C THR A 22 -16.52 -5.64 9.10
N ALA A 23 -15.32 -6.15 8.84
CA ALA A 23 -14.38 -5.47 7.95
C ALA A 23 -14.96 -5.44 6.53
N PRO A 24 -14.93 -4.30 5.83
CA PRO A 24 -15.33 -4.26 4.42
C PRO A 24 -14.30 -5.03 3.58
N ASP A 25 -14.68 -5.48 2.39
CA ASP A 25 -13.73 -6.15 1.48
C ASP A 25 -12.67 -5.18 0.95
N PHE A 26 -13.06 -3.91 0.77
CA PHE A 26 -12.21 -2.85 0.23
C PHE A 26 -12.30 -1.59 1.10
N LEU A 27 -11.19 -0.86 1.19
CA LEU A 27 -11.10 0.46 1.81
C LEU A 27 -10.74 1.53 0.79
N THR A 28 -11.30 2.72 0.98
CA THR A 28 -10.86 3.95 0.29
C THR A 28 -9.68 4.59 1.00
N GLY A 29 -8.98 5.52 0.34
CA GLY A 29 -7.88 6.28 0.95
C GLY A 29 -8.29 7.01 2.24
N GLU A 30 -9.52 7.50 2.33
CA GLU A 30 -10.08 8.14 3.53
C GLU A 30 -10.22 7.14 4.69
N GLN A 31 -10.77 5.96 4.42
CA GLN A 31 -10.90 4.92 5.45
C GLN A 31 -9.53 4.41 5.93
N ILE A 32 -8.55 4.32 5.02
CA ILE A 32 -7.17 3.97 5.37
C ILE A 32 -6.53 5.07 6.22
N ALA A 33 -6.76 6.35 5.88
CA ALA A 33 -6.31 7.48 6.67
C ALA A 33 -6.88 7.43 8.10
N GLN A 34 -8.18 7.15 8.23
CA GLN A 34 -8.84 6.95 9.52
C GLN A 34 -8.21 5.79 10.33
N VAL A 35 -7.97 4.64 9.70
CA VAL A 35 -7.27 3.50 10.33
C VAL A 35 -5.86 3.89 10.76
N ALA A 36 -5.18 4.72 9.97
CA ALA A 36 -3.86 5.25 10.27
C ALA A 36 -3.84 6.38 11.31
N LYS A 37 -5.02 6.83 11.79
CA LYS A 37 -5.24 8.01 12.65
C LYS A 37 -4.77 9.33 12.02
N LEU A 38 -4.97 9.47 10.72
CA LEU A 38 -4.68 10.68 9.95
C LEU A 38 -5.99 11.41 9.63
N LYS A 39 -5.85 12.71 9.31
CA LYS A 39 -6.99 13.59 9.06
C LYS A 39 -7.77 13.22 7.79
N ASP A 40 -7.04 12.95 6.71
CA ASP A 40 -7.60 12.75 5.36
C ASP A 40 -6.64 11.96 4.47
N ALA A 41 -7.10 11.56 3.28
CA ALA A 41 -6.32 10.81 2.29
C ALA A 41 -5.11 11.59 1.75
N HIS A 42 -5.16 12.93 1.76
CA HIS A 42 -4.05 13.77 1.32
C HIS A 42 -2.89 13.72 2.32
N THR A 43 -3.20 13.81 3.61
CA THR A 43 -2.27 13.66 4.73
C THR A 43 -1.66 12.27 4.75
N LEU A 44 -2.45 11.23 4.43
CA LEU A 44 -1.95 9.86 4.23
C LEU A 44 -0.89 9.82 3.13
N SER A 45 -1.19 10.34 1.95
CA SER A 45 -0.27 10.33 0.81
C SER A 45 1.04 11.05 1.14
N SER A 46 0.95 12.23 1.75
CA SER A 46 2.12 13.02 2.18
C SER A 46 2.94 12.30 3.27
N SER A 47 2.28 11.63 4.22
CA SER A 47 2.93 10.88 5.29
C SER A 47 3.66 9.64 4.76
N VAL A 48 3.07 8.93 3.80
CA VAL A 48 3.70 7.80 3.11
C VAL A 48 4.95 8.26 2.38
N GLU A 49 4.87 9.33 1.58
CA GLU A 49 6.03 9.83 0.82
C GLU A 49 7.16 10.30 1.73
N ARG A 50 6.84 11.06 2.78
CA ARG A 50 7.82 11.51 3.78
C ARG A 50 8.42 10.33 4.53
N GLY A 51 7.59 9.43 5.02
CA GLY A 51 8.00 8.26 5.80
C GLY A 51 8.91 7.32 5.02
N VAL A 52 8.61 7.08 3.75
CA VAL A 52 9.49 6.29 2.88
C VAL A 52 10.83 6.99 2.67
N ARG A 53 10.85 8.31 2.48
CA ARG A 53 12.09 9.09 2.34
C ARG A 53 12.95 9.05 3.60
N THR A 54 12.34 9.09 4.78
CA THR A 54 13.04 9.08 6.07
C THR A 54 13.35 7.67 6.59
N GLY A 55 13.03 6.62 5.83
CA GLY A 55 13.31 5.24 6.23
C GLY A 55 12.36 4.66 7.29
N ASP A 56 11.18 5.25 7.49
CA ASP A 56 10.19 4.76 8.44
C ASP A 56 9.62 3.42 7.97
N LYS A 57 9.90 2.36 8.74
CA LYS A 57 9.49 0.98 8.47
C LYS A 57 7.97 0.84 8.28
N ARG A 58 7.15 1.63 8.99
CA ARG A 58 5.69 1.60 8.85
C ARG A 58 5.26 2.01 7.45
N TRP A 59 5.86 3.07 6.92
CA TRP A 59 5.48 3.63 5.63
C TRP A 59 6.15 2.92 4.46
N ILE A 60 7.33 2.33 4.68
CA ILE A 60 7.93 1.38 3.75
C ILE A 60 7.03 0.15 3.61
N ALA A 61 6.59 -0.45 4.73
CA ALA A 61 5.65 -1.56 4.71
C ALA A 61 4.35 -1.22 3.96
N TYR A 62 3.83 -0.01 4.18
CA TYR A 62 2.66 0.49 3.45
C TYR A 62 2.90 0.44 1.94
N ARG A 63 4.00 1.01 1.46
CA ARG A 63 4.33 1.07 0.03
C ARG A 63 4.64 -0.30 -0.58
N THR A 64 5.13 -1.26 0.22
CA THR A 64 5.36 -2.64 -0.25
C THR A 64 4.08 -3.44 -0.42
N VAL A 65 3.05 -3.17 0.38
CA VAL A 65 1.80 -3.93 0.37
C VAL A 65 0.74 -3.25 -0.48
N ILE A 66 0.63 -1.92 -0.37
CA ILE A 66 -0.41 -1.12 -1.00
C ILE A 66 0.20 -0.37 -2.20
N ARG A 67 -0.24 -0.74 -3.40
CA ARG A 67 0.24 -0.12 -4.65
C ARG A 67 -0.25 1.32 -4.78
N LYS A 68 0.63 2.21 -5.30
CA LYS A 68 0.32 3.62 -5.58
C LYS A 68 -0.81 3.69 -6.62
N GLY A 69 -1.79 4.57 -6.40
CA GLY A 69 -2.91 4.80 -7.33
C GLY A 69 -4.11 3.86 -7.17
N ALA A 70 -4.10 2.94 -6.21
CA ALA A 70 -5.28 2.12 -5.92
C ALA A 70 -6.39 2.98 -5.28
N HIS A 71 -7.49 3.18 -6.01
CA HIS A 71 -8.69 3.87 -5.49
C HIS A 71 -9.45 3.04 -4.45
N ARG A 72 -9.31 1.71 -4.51
CA ARG A 72 -9.88 0.73 -3.58
C ARG A 72 -8.79 -0.28 -3.22
N VAL A 73 -8.53 -0.43 -1.94
CA VAL A 73 -7.48 -1.33 -1.42
C VAL A 73 -8.15 -2.48 -0.66
N PRO A 74 -7.82 -3.75 -0.94
CA PRO A 74 -8.34 -4.87 -0.17
C PRO A 74 -8.08 -4.69 1.33
N ALA A 75 -9.08 -4.93 2.17
CA ALA A 75 -8.91 -4.83 3.62
C ALA A 75 -7.89 -5.82 4.16
N ALA A 76 -7.72 -6.96 3.50
CA ALA A 76 -6.67 -7.93 3.80
C ALA A 76 -5.27 -7.31 3.64
N ASP A 77 -5.05 -6.49 2.61
CA ASP A 77 -3.77 -5.81 2.37
C ASP A 77 -3.51 -4.75 3.44
N VAL A 78 -4.53 -3.99 3.82
CA VAL A 78 -4.42 -3.02 4.94
C VAL A 78 -4.13 -3.75 6.27
N ALA A 79 -4.80 -4.87 6.52
CA ALA A 79 -4.58 -5.71 7.70
C ALA A 79 -3.16 -6.31 7.73
N HIS A 80 -2.64 -6.70 6.56
CA HIS A 80 -1.28 -7.19 6.38
C HIS A 80 -0.27 -6.08 6.66
N TRP A 81 -0.46 -4.89 6.09
CA TRP A 81 0.35 -3.71 6.40
C TRP A 81 0.38 -3.41 7.91
N MET A 82 -0.78 -3.40 8.57
CA MET A 82 -0.86 -3.17 10.02
C MET A 82 -0.05 -4.22 10.82
N ALA A 83 -0.05 -5.48 10.37
CA ALA A 83 0.69 -6.55 11.03
C ALA A 83 2.21 -6.38 10.88
N ILE A 84 2.67 -5.98 9.69
CA ILE A 84 4.09 -5.67 9.44
C ILE A 84 4.51 -4.43 10.24
N ALA A 85 3.70 -3.36 10.23
CA ALA A 85 3.97 -2.13 10.97
C ALA A 85 4.06 -2.37 12.49
N ALA A 86 3.30 -3.33 13.02
CA ALA A 86 3.35 -3.75 14.42
C ALA A 86 4.48 -4.75 14.74
N GLY A 87 5.32 -5.10 13.76
CA GLY A 87 6.42 -6.07 13.92
C GLY A 87 5.97 -7.52 14.11
N ARG A 88 4.72 -7.85 13.78
CA ARG A 88 4.15 -9.20 13.96
C ARG A 88 4.28 -10.09 12.73
N LEU A 89 4.45 -9.48 11.57
CA LEU A 89 4.82 -10.15 10.32
C LEU A 89 6.14 -9.61 9.80
N PRO A 90 6.96 -10.48 9.17
CA PRO A 90 8.17 -10.02 8.52
C PRO A 90 7.82 -9.08 7.36
N MET A 91 8.65 -8.07 7.14
CA MET A 91 8.52 -7.23 5.97
C MET A 91 8.79 -8.09 4.72
N PRO A 92 7.92 -8.09 3.71
CA PRO A 92 8.20 -8.80 2.47
C PRO A 92 9.52 -8.29 1.89
N PRO A 93 10.30 -9.14 1.21
CA PRO A 93 11.47 -8.67 0.49
C PRO A 93 11.00 -7.57 -0.46
N SER A 94 11.52 -6.36 -0.26
CA SER A 94 11.20 -5.24 -1.14
C SER A 94 11.49 -5.68 -2.57
N ALA A 95 10.55 -5.53 -3.50
CA ALA A 95 10.77 -5.87 -4.92
C ALA A 95 11.97 -5.12 -5.52
N ALA A 96 12.49 -4.09 -4.85
CA ALA A 96 13.74 -3.43 -5.18
C ALA A 96 15.02 -4.27 -4.92
N ALA A 97 14.95 -5.35 -4.14
CA ALA A 97 16.10 -6.20 -3.82
C ALA A 97 16.16 -7.52 -4.62
N ALA A 98 15.11 -7.85 -5.39
CA ALA A 98 15.01 -9.13 -6.09
C ALA A 98 14.47 -9.02 -7.52
N ALA A 99 14.34 -7.82 -8.07
CA ALA A 99 14.13 -7.64 -9.50
C ALA A 99 15.50 -7.50 -10.18
N PRO A 100 15.89 -8.38 -11.12
CA PRO A 100 16.96 -8.01 -12.05
C PRO A 100 16.58 -6.67 -12.70
N ALA A 101 17.54 -5.75 -12.79
CA ALA A 101 17.37 -4.34 -13.12
C ALA A 101 16.57 -4.03 -14.42
N GLY A 102 16.20 -5.03 -15.22
CA GLY A 102 15.30 -4.89 -16.37
C GLY A 102 13.79 -4.96 -16.07
N ALA A 103 13.35 -5.54 -14.95
CA ALA A 103 11.92 -5.79 -14.72
C ALA A 103 11.14 -4.57 -14.21
N VAL A 104 11.81 -3.64 -13.50
CA VAL A 104 11.18 -2.40 -13.02
C VAL A 104 10.97 -1.43 -14.17
N HIS A 105 11.90 -1.39 -15.12
CA HIS A 105 11.80 -0.54 -16.32
C HIS A 105 10.65 -0.99 -17.24
N ALA A 106 10.46 -2.30 -17.41
CA ALA A 106 9.36 -2.84 -18.21
C ALA A 106 7.98 -2.54 -17.60
N LEU A 107 7.88 -2.46 -16.27
CA LEU A 107 6.61 -2.16 -15.58
C LEU A 107 6.25 -0.67 -15.64
N GLU A 108 7.24 0.23 -15.57
CA GLU A 108 7.02 1.67 -15.82
C GLU A 108 6.64 1.94 -17.28
N SER A 109 7.29 1.27 -18.24
CA SER A 109 6.96 1.40 -19.67
C SER A 109 5.59 0.84 -20.05
N ALA A 110 5.05 -0.12 -19.28
CA ALA A 110 3.71 -0.65 -19.48
C ALA A 110 2.59 0.30 -18.99
N TRP A 111 2.91 1.26 -18.11
CA TRP A 111 1.96 2.23 -17.54
C TRP A 111 2.15 3.65 -18.07
N SER A 112 3.31 4.01 -18.61
CA SER A 112 3.48 5.17 -19.48
C SER A 112 2.95 4.83 -20.89
N GLY A 113 1.63 4.72 -21.01
CA GLY A 113 0.99 4.39 -22.27
C GLY A 113 1.50 5.22 -23.45
N LEU A 114 1.58 4.58 -24.62
CA LEU A 114 1.06 5.14 -25.88
C LEU A 114 1.14 6.67 -26.01
N ARG A 115 2.34 7.25 -25.93
CA ARG A 115 2.64 8.50 -26.64
C ARG A 115 3.48 8.15 -27.84
N ARG A 116 2.83 7.53 -28.82
CA ARG A 116 3.35 7.50 -30.19
C ARG A 116 3.28 8.95 -30.69
N VAL A 117 4.31 9.73 -30.40
CA VAL A 117 4.59 10.96 -31.13
C VAL A 117 4.96 10.50 -32.54
N VAL A 118 3.96 10.45 -33.42
CA VAL A 118 4.20 10.36 -34.86
C VAL A 118 4.75 11.72 -35.26
N ARG A 119 6.07 11.81 -35.32
CA ARG A 119 6.77 12.87 -36.03
C ARG A 119 6.76 12.45 -37.50
N CYS A 120 5.83 13.00 -38.30
CA CYS A 120 6.00 12.98 -39.74
C CYS A 120 7.03 14.06 -40.08
N GLU A 121 8.25 13.63 -40.42
CA GLU A 121 9.16 14.41 -41.26
C GLU A 121 8.98 13.91 -42.70
N GLY A 122 8.76 14.84 -43.65
CA GLY A 122 8.66 14.56 -45.08
C GLY A 122 7.32 14.95 -45.68
#